data_AF-A0A7S0L0I4-F1
#
_entry.id   AF-A0A7S0L0I4-F1
#
_cell.length_a   1.000
_cell.length_b   1.000
_cell.length_c   1.000
_cell.angle_alpha   90.00
_cell.angle_beta   90.00
_cell.angle_gamma   90.00
#
_symmetry.space_group_name_H-M   'P 1'
#
loop_
_entity.id
_entity.type
_entity.pdbx_description
1 polymer ?
#
loop_
_entity_poly.entity_id
_entity_poly.type
_entity_poly.pdbx_seq_one_letter_code
_entity_poly.pdbx_strand_id
1 'polypeptide(L)'
;DGANDVAMIKAAHVGVGIIGKEGAQAINNADFAIGQFRYLRRLLFVHGRTINRRISILVFYIFYKNVIETMVQFLFTTQAGWSGQTPFIQLTINWYNMFYTSVPIICFAVNNTDLARSRAETTPAAFEQSLAIPAYTHRRFWLWQLEALFFAVGGVSASFAGLVASGEFGAADGTPGPF
;
A
#
# COMPACT_ATOMS: atom_id res chain seq x y z
N ASP A 1 -21.77 30.22 6.92
CA ASP A 1 -21.64 28.88 7.49
C ASP A 1 -21.06 29.05 8.87
N GLY A 2 -21.86 28.67 9.86
CA GLY A 2 -21.82 29.19 11.22
C GLY A 2 -22.02 28.09 12.27
N ALA A 3 -22.53 28.47 13.45
CA ALA A 3 -22.74 27.54 14.56
C ALA A 3 -23.76 26.43 14.26
N ASN A 4 -24.74 26.73 13.41
CA ASN A 4 -25.88 25.85 13.13
C ASN A 4 -25.48 24.61 12.33
N ASP A 5 -24.40 24.70 11.55
CA ASP A 5 -23.94 23.64 10.67
C ASP A 5 -23.01 22.65 11.40
N VAL A 6 -22.53 22.99 12.61
CA VAL A 6 -21.57 22.18 13.38
C VAL A 6 -22.10 20.78 13.68
N ALA A 7 -23.38 20.64 14.05
CA ALA A 7 -23.96 19.35 14.35
C ALA A 7 -24.02 18.45 13.10
N MET A 8 -24.38 19.02 11.95
CA MET A 8 -24.40 18.30 10.67
C MET A 8 -22.98 17.91 10.23
N ILE A 9 -22.01 18.83 10.33
CA ILE A 9 -20.61 18.59 9.96
C ILE A 9 -20.01 17.46 10.79
N LYS A 10 -20.24 17.44 12.10
CA LYS A 10 -19.74 16.37 12.99
C LYS A 10 -20.41 15.02 12.77
N ALA A 11 -21.66 15.01 12.30
CA ALA A 11 -22.39 13.77 12.01
C ALA A 11 -22.00 13.15 10.67
N ALA A 12 -21.42 13.93 9.74
CA ALA A 12 -20.98 13.43 8.45
C ALA A 12 -19.71 12.58 8.55
N HIS A 13 -19.53 11.63 7.62
CA HIS A 13 -18.30 10.85 7.52
C HIS A 13 -17.07 11.71 7.18
N VAL A 14 -17.29 12.80 6.44
CA VAL A 14 -16.28 13.80 6.11
C VAL A 14 -16.93 15.17 6.20
N GLY A 15 -16.50 15.98 7.16
CA GLY A 15 -16.97 17.35 7.35
C GLY A 15 -16.14 18.36 6.55
N VAL A 16 -16.78 19.22 5.77
CA VAL A 16 -16.12 20.32 5.05
C VAL A 16 -16.73 21.66 5.48
N GLY A 17 -15.94 22.48 6.17
CA GLY A 17 -16.34 23.81 6.63
C GLY A 17 -15.92 24.88 5.64
N ILE A 18 -16.79 25.88 5.42
CA ILE A 18 -16.53 27.01 4.51
C ILE A 18 -16.28 28.28 5.32
N ILE A 19 -15.24 29.05 4.95
CA ILE A 19 -14.94 30.35 5.57
C ILE A 19 -16.08 31.32 5.29
N GLY A 20 -16.91 31.53 6.31
CA GLY A 20 -18.01 32.48 6.32
C GLY A 20 -17.71 33.74 7.14
N LYS A 21 -18.59 34.72 7.02
CA LYS A 21 -18.56 35.95 7.85
C LYS A 21 -19.18 35.76 9.24
N GLU A 22 -19.88 34.65 9.47
CA GLU A 22 -20.66 34.35 10.68
C GLU A 22 -19.82 33.76 11.82
N GLY A 23 -18.53 33.49 11.58
CA GLY A 23 -17.59 32.97 12.57
C GLY A 23 -16.87 31.71 12.10
N ALA A 24 -15.84 31.30 12.85
CA ALA A 24 -14.99 30.16 12.50
C ALA A 24 -15.50 28.81 13.05
N GLN A 25 -16.71 28.75 13.59
CA GLN A 25 -17.20 27.57 14.31
C GLN A 25 -17.36 26.34 13.39
N ALA A 26 -17.97 26.49 12.22
CA ALA A 26 -18.11 25.39 11.25
C ALA A 26 -16.75 24.83 10.82
N ILE A 27 -15.75 25.69 10.62
CA ILE A 27 -14.41 25.31 10.18
C ILE A 27 -13.62 24.60 11.27
N ASN A 28 -13.66 25.14 12.49
CA ASN A 28 -12.94 24.56 13.62
C ASN A 28 -13.46 23.16 14.00
N ASN A 29 -14.65 22.79 13.51
CA ASN A 29 -15.28 21.50 13.75
C ASN A 29 -15.34 20.61 12.49
N ALA A 30 -14.73 21.02 11.38
CA ALA A 30 -14.69 20.26 10.12
C ALA A 30 -13.32 19.58 9.92
N ASP A 31 -13.29 18.50 9.14
CA ASP A 31 -12.05 17.82 8.74
C ASP A 31 -11.26 18.66 7.72
N PHE A 32 -11.97 19.35 6.83
CA PHE A 32 -11.39 20.24 5.83
C PHE A 32 -11.99 21.64 5.92
N ALA A 33 -11.14 22.65 5.78
CA ALA A 33 -11.52 24.06 5.71
C ALA A 33 -11.28 24.60 4.30
N ILE A 34 -12.31 25.15 3.65
CA ILE A 34 -12.20 25.79 2.33
C ILE A 34 -12.69 27.23 2.36
N GLY A 35 -12.07 28.10 1.57
CA GLY A 35 -12.45 29.51 1.55
C GLY A 35 -13.78 29.81 0.85
N GLN A 36 -14.17 28.99 -0.14
CA GLN A 36 -15.35 29.21 -0.98
C GLN A 36 -15.87 27.87 -1.49
N PHE A 37 -17.18 27.77 -1.71
CA PHE A 37 -17.83 26.54 -2.17
C PHE A 37 -17.24 25.99 -3.49
N ARG A 38 -16.79 26.87 -4.42
CA ARG A 38 -16.16 26.44 -5.68
C ARG A 38 -14.92 25.55 -5.50
N TYR A 39 -14.21 25.66 -4.36
CA TYR A 39 -13.05 24.83 -4.07
C TYR A 39 -13.41 23.40 -3.68
N LEU A 40 -14.66 23.14 -3.28
CA LEU A 40 -15.16 21.80 -3.02
C LEU A 40 -15.02 20.89 -4.25
N ARG A 41 -15.21 21.45 -5.45
CA ARG A 41 -14.98 20.73 -6.71
C ARG A 41 -13.56 20.18 -6.77
N ARG A 42 -12.56 21.04 -6.57
CA ARG A 42 -11.15 20.61 -6.62
C ARG A 42 -10.79 19.65 -5.49
N LEU A 43 -11.36 19.84 -4.29
CA LEU A 43 -11.16 18.94 -3.16
C LEU A 43 -11.65 17.51 -3.49
N LEU A 44 -12.86 17.37 -4.00
CA LEU A 44 -13.46 16.06 -4.31
C LEU A 44 -12.87 15.42 -5.56
N PHE A 45 -12.94 16.12 -6.70
CA PHE A 45 -12.64 15.53 -8.02
C PHE A 45 -11.15 15.25 -8.23
N VAL A 46 -10.26 16.07 -7.65
CA VAL A 46 -8.81 15.87 -7.74
C VAL A 46 -8.30 15.11 -6.52
N HIS A 47 -8.40 15.72 -5.33
CA HIS A 47 -7.72 15.18 -4.15
C HIS A 47 -8.41 13.91 -3.63
N GLY A 48 -9.75 13.93 -3.52
CA GLY A 48 -10.54 12.78 -3.05
C GLY A 48 -10.36 11.53 -3.92
N ARG A 49 -10.44 11.67 -5.24
CA ARG A 49 -10.18 10.56 -6.17
C ARG A 49 -8.75 10.04 -6.07
N THR A 50 -7.78 10.96 -6.12
CA THR A 50 -6.35 10.59 -6.11
C THR A 50 -5.96 9.91 -4.80
N ILE A 51 -6.40 10.40 -3.65
CA ILE A 51 -6.08 9.78 -2.35
C ILE A 51 -6.74 8.41 -2.20
N ASN A 52 -8.00 8.25 -2.63
CA ASN A 52 -8.68 6.96 -2.61
C ASN A 52 -7.91 5.90 -3.41
N ARG A 53 -7.46 6.23 -4.62
CA ARG A 53 -6.67 5.33 -5.47
C ARG A 53 -5.29 5.02 -4.88
N ARG A 54 -4.58 6.03 -4.38
CA ARG A 54 -3.25 5.87 -3.79
C ARG A 54 -3.28 4.99 -2.54
N ILE A 55 -4.24 5.21 -1.65
CA ILE A 55 -4.42 4.38 -0.45
C ILE A 55 -4.77 2.94 -0.84
N SER A 56 -5.65 2.75 -1.82
CA SER A 56 -6.04 1.40 -2.27
C SER A 56 -4.84 0.58 -2.74
N ILE A 57 -3.97 1.17 -3.58
CA ILE A 57 -2.76 0.49 -4.06
C ILE A 57 -1.75 0.30 -2.94
N LEU A 58 -1.59 1.30 -2.06
CA LEU A 58 -0.70 1.21 -0.90
C LEU A 58 -1.09 0.03 0.02
N VAL A 59 -2.39 -0.15 0.29
CA VAL A 59 -2.89 -1.29 1.07
C VAL A 59 -2.54 -2.61 0.40
N PHE A 60 -2.82 -2.76 -0.90
CA PHE A 60 -2.47 -3.99 -1.64
C PHE A 60 -0.97 -4.27 -1.57
N TYR A 61 -0.13 -3.26 -1.78
CA TYR A 61 1.32 -3.39 -1.76
C TYR A 61 1.86 -3.78 -0.38
N ILE A 62 1.38 -3.15 0.70
CA ILE A 62 1.84 -3.43 2.06
C ILE A 62 1.55 -4.90 2.41
N PHE A 63 0.34 -5.39 2.14
CA PHE A 63 0.00 -6.79 2.41
C PHE A 63 0.76 -7.76 1.50
N TYR A 64 0.92 -7.40 0.22
CA TYR A 64 1.70 -8.19 -0.75
C TYR A 64 3.14 -8.40 -0.30
N LYS A 65 3.86 -7.32 0.03
CA LYS A 65 5.28 -7.42 0.42
C LYS A 65 5.50 -8.21 1.71
N ASN A 66 4.59 -8.05 2.68
CA ASN A 66 4.69 -8.72 3.98
C ASN A 66 4.38 -10.21 3.85
N VAL A 67 3.41 -10.58 3.00
CA VAL A 67 3.14 -11.99 2.71
C VAL A 67 4.33 -12.65 2.04
N ILE A 68 4.99 -12.00 1.07
CA ILE A 68 6.20 -12.55 0.46
C ILE A 68 7.28 -12.78 1.52
N GLU A 69 7.60 -11.74 2.29
CA GLU A 69 8.65 -11.80 3.32
C GLU A 69 8.40 -12.91 4.35
N THR A 70 7.16 -12.99 4.85
CA THR A 70 6.77 -13.98 5.86
C THR A 70 6.77 -15.38 5.29
N MET A 71 6.24 -15.56 4.07
CA MET A 71 6.16 -16.87 3.44
C MET A 71 7.54 -17.42 3.07
N VAL A 72 8.48 -16.56 2.65
CA VAL A 72 9.89 -16.97 2.42
C VAL A 72 10.52 -17.50 3.70
N GLN A 73 10.37 -16.80 4.83
CA GLN A 73 10.91 -17.26 6.12
C GLN A 73 10.23 -18.54 6.60
N PHE A 74 8.91 -18.65 6.41
CA PHE A 74 8.17 -19.86 6.75
C PHE A 74 8.65 -21.08 5.96
N LEU A 75 8.80 -20.95 4.64
CA LEU A 75 9.29 -22.03 3.78
C LEU A 75 10.76 -22.39 4.07
N PHE A 76 11.60 -21.41 4.41
CA PHE A 76 12.96 -21.71 4.86
C PHE A 76 12.96 -22.51 6.18
N THR A 77 12.09 -22.17 7.12
CA THR A 77 12.00 -22.86 8.42
C THR A 77 11.67 -24.34 8.25
N THR A 78 10.87 -24.71 7.23
CA THR A 78 10.58 -26.11 6.94
C THR A 78 11.81 -26.85 6.41
N GLN A 79 12.62 -26.21 5.56
CA GLN A 79 13.89 -26.75 5.05
C GLN A 79 14.94 -26.88 6.17
N ALA A 80 14.96 -25.93 7.10
CA ALA A 80 15.86 -25.92 8.26
C ALA A 80 15.40 -26.84 9.41
N GLY A 81 14.43 -27.73 9.16
CA GLY A 81 13.95 -28.71 10.14
C GLY A 81 13.32 -28.09 11.39
N TRP A 82 12.70 -26.92 11.27
CA TRP A 82 12.08 -26.18 12.39
C TRP A 82 13.06 -25.77 13.50
N SER A 83 14.34 -25.64 13.18
CA SER A 83 15.41 -25.25 14.12
C SER A 83 15.32 -23.82 14.66
N GLY A 84 14.42 -22.98 14.13
CA GLY A 84 14.27 -21.57 14.49
C GLY A 84 15.34 -20.64 13.89
N GLN A 85 16.20 -21.16 13.00
CA GLN A 85 17.15 -20.35 12.25
C GLN A 85 16.42 -19.46 11.25
N THR A 86 16.88 -18.21 11.08
CA THR A 86 16.36 -17.29 10.08
C THR A 86 17.28 -17.26 8.86
N PRO A 87 16.73 -17.17 7.63
CA PRO A 87 17.54 -17.11 6.41
C PRO A 87 18.27 -15.77 6.26
N PHE A 88 17.80 -14.74 6.99
CA PHE A 88 18.35 -13.40 6.95
C PHE A 88 18.76 -12.94 8.35
N ILE A 89 19.81 -12.12 8.42
CA ILE A 89 20.14 -11.38 9.63
C ILE A 89 19.12 -10.26 9.88
N GLN A 90 18.90 -9.90 11.15
CA GLN A 90 17.89 -8.91 11.54
C GLN A 90 18.06 -7.55 10.85
N LEU A 91 19.30 -7.13 10.60
CA LEU A 91 19.57 -5.87 9.91
C LEU A 91 18.98 -5.86 8.49
N THR A 92 19.11 -6.97 7.76
CA THR A 92 18.60 -7.10 6.39
C THR A 92 17.07 -7.00 6.35
N ILE A 93 16.39 -7.62 7.32
CA ILE A 93 14.93 -7.54 7.48
C ILE A 93 14.50 -6.08 7.70
N ASN A 94 15.21 -5.36 8.58
CA ASN A 94 14.93 -3.95 8.86
C ASN A 94 15.14 -3.07 7.62
N TRP A 95 16.23 -3.29 6.88
CA TRP A 95 16.53 -2.52 5.66
C TRP A 95 15.56 -2.83 4.52
N TYR A 96 15.13 -4.09 4.40
CA TYR A 96 14.09 -4.50 3.46
C TYR A 96 12.79 -3.72 3.68
N ASN A 97 12.35 -3.64 4.93
CA ASN A 97 11.13 -2.91 5.26
C ASN A 97 11.28 -1.39 5.18
N MET A 98 12.40 -0.84 5.66
CA MET A 98 12.59 0.61 5.76
C MET A 98 12.99 1.26 4.43
N PHE A 99 13.88 0.65 3.67
CA PHE A 99 14.44 1.26 2.46
C PHE A 99 13.94 0.56 1.20
N TYR A 100 14.20 -0.73 1.06
CA TYR A 100 14.00 -1.43 -0.22
C TYR A 100 12.53 -1.51 -0.65
N THR A 101 11.61 -1.61 0.30
CA THR A 101 10.17 -1.70 -0.02
C THR A 101 9.39 -0.42 0.25
N SER A 102 9.78 0.39 1.25
CA SER A 102 9.04 1.61 1.57
C SER A 102 9.36 2.78 0.63
N VAL A 103 10.62 2.93 0.18
CA VAL A 103 10.98 4.03 -0.72
C VAL A 103 10.27 3.91 -2.08
N PRO A 104 10.26 2.75 -2.77
CA PRO A 104 9.59 2.62 -4.06
C PRO A 104 8.09 2.91 -3.99
N ILE A 105 7.39 2.44 -2.95
CA ILE A 105 5.96 2.68 -2.82
C ILE A 105 5.65 4.14 -2.50
N ILE A 106 6.51 4.85 -1.75
CA ILE A 106 6.37 6.29 -1.53
C ILE A 106 6.57 7.04 -2.84
N CYS A 107 7.64 6.74 -3.59
CA CYS A 107 7.89 7.34 -4.91
C CYS A 107 6.72 7.11 -5.86
N PHE A 108 6.21 5.87 -5.90
CA PHE A 108 5.03 5.53 -6.67
C PHE A 108 3.80 6.32 -6.20
N ALA A 109 3.52 6.37 -4.89
CA ALA A 109 2.37 7.08 -4.35
C ALA A 109 2.41 8.59 -4.63
N VAL A 110 3.60 9.21 -4.63
CA VAL A 110 3.75 10.64 -4.92
C VAL A 110 3.54 10.92 -6.41
N ASN A 111 4.15 10.13 -7.29
CA ASN A 111 4.17 10.37 -8.73
C ASN A 111 2.94 9.82 -9.46
N ASN A 112 2.25 8.84 -8.89
CA ASN A 112 1.10 8.22 -9.53
C ASN A 112 -0.07 9.21 -9.57
N THR A 113 -0.33 9.70 -10.78
CA THR A 113 -1.49 10.51 -11.14
C THR A 113 -2.13 9.85 -12.36
N ASP A 114 -3.38 9.43 -12.22
CA ASP A 114 -4.11 8.74 -13.28
C ASP A 114 -4.62 9.71 -14.36
N LEU A 115 -4.91 10.94 -13.97
CA LEU A 115 -5.35 12.03 -14.83
C LEU A 115 -4.59 13.30 -14.48
N ALA A 116 -4.31 14.12 -15.50
CA ALA A 116 -3.81 15.47 -15.28
C ALA A 116 -4.81 16.27 -14.43
N ARG A 117 -4.32 17.02 -13.43
CA ARG A 117 -5.17 17.74 -12.46
C ARG A 117 -6.24 18.61 -13.12
N SER A 118 -5.88 19.30 -14.21
CA SER A 118 -6.82 20.12 -14.98
C SER A 118 -7.96 19.30 -15.59
N ARG A 119 -7.67 18.12 -16.15
CA ARG A 119 -8.71 17.22 -16.71
C ARG A 119 -9.58 16.62 -15.61
N ALA A 120 -9.00 16.26 -14.47
CA ALA A 120 -9.75 15.71 -13.34
C ALA A 120 -10.82 16.70 -12.82
N GLU A 121 -10.54 18.01 -12.84
CA GLU A 121 -11.52 19.03 -12.44
C GLU A 121 -12.64 19.27 -13.45
N THR A 122 -12.36 19.09 -14.74
CA THR A 122 -13.30 19.38 -15.84
C THR A 122 -14.14 18.18 -16.25
N THR A 123 -13.85 16.99 -15.74
CA THR A 123 -14.51 15.75 -16.17
C THR A 123 -15.21 15.06 -15.00
N PRO A 124 -16.45 15.48 -14.65
CA PRO A 124 -17.23 14.87 -13.57
C PRO A 124 -17.46 13.36 -13.76
N ALA A 125 -17.67 12.92 -15.02
CA ALA A 125 -17.88 11.52 -15.37
C ALA A 125 -16.72 10.61 -14.94
N ALA A 126 -15.48 11.14 -14.90
CA ALA A 126 -14.35 10.37 -14.40
C ALA A 126 -14.55 10.01 -12.92
N PHE A 127 -14.98 10.96 -12.10
CA PHE A 127 -15.22 10.73 -10.68
C PHE A 127 -16.39 9.78 -10.42
N GLU A 128 -17.49 9.92 -11.16
CA GLU A 128 -18.60 8.95 -11.11
C GLU A 128 -18.12 7.53 -11.42
N GLN A 129 -17.25 7.37 -12.42
CA GLN A 129 -16.64 6.07 -12.73
C GLN A 129 -15.78 5.53 -11.57
N SER A 130 -15.05 6.37 -10.82
CA SER A 130 -14.32 5.88 -9.63
C SER A 130 -15.24 5.45 -8.49
N LEU A 131 -16.45 5.99 -8.41
CA LEU A 131 -17.43 5.55 -7.43
C LEU A 131 -18.04 4.21 -7.86
N ALA A 132 -18.32 4.03 -9.16
CA ALA A 132 -18.87 2.79 -9.70
C ALA A 132 -17.86 1.63 -9.67
N ILE A 133 -16.58 1.92 -9.98
CA ILE A 133 -15.50 0.94 -9.97
C ILE A 133 -14.49 1.37 -8.91
N PRO A 134 -14.68 0.96 -7.64
CA PRO A 134 -13.82 1.38 -6.56
C PRO A 134 -12.39 0.89 -6.80
N ALA A 135 -11.42 1.73 -6.43
CA ALA A 135 -10.01 1.36 -6.56
C ALA A 135 -9.67 0.13 -5.70
N TYR A 136 -10.26 0.06 -4.51
CA TYR A 136 -10.20 -1.09 -3.62
C TYR A 136 -11.35 -2.08 -3.87
N THR A 137 -11.06 -3.37 -3.89
CA THR A 137 -12.05 -4.44 -3.91
C THR A 137 -11.45 -5.67 -3.25
N HIS A 138 -12.21 -6.39 -2.42
CA HIS A 138 -11.73 -7.63 -1.76
C HIS A 138 -11.25 -8.68 -2.76
N ARG A 139 -11.88 -8.79 -3.94
CA ARG A 139 -11.41 -9.67 -5.01
C ARG A 139 -9.99 -9.31 -5.47
N ARG A 140 -9.71 -8.02 -5.73
CA ARG A 140 -8.37 -7.56 -6.13
C ARG A 140 -7.36 -7.79 -5.02
N PHE A 141 -7.74 -7.53 -3.77
CA PHE A 141 -6.91 -7.80 -2.60
C PHE A 141 -6.45 -9.27 -2.59
N TRP A 142 -7.38 -10.22 -2.63
CA TRP A 142 -7.02 -11.64 -2.56
C TRP A 142 -6.24 -12.12 -3.79
N LEU A 143 -6.49 -11.57 -4.97
CA LEU A 143 -5.66 -11.87 -6.15
C LEU A 143 -4.20 -11.44 -5.95
N TRP A 144 -3.96 -10.26 -5.38
CA TRP A 144 -2.61 -9.82 -5.01
C TRP A 144 -1.98 -10.74 -3.96
N GLN A 145 -2.75 -11.20 -2.97
CA GLN A 145 -2.22 -12.12 -1.96
C GLN A 145 -1.85 -13.49 -2.56
N LEU A 146 -2.65 -14.02 -3.49
CA LEU A 146 -2.33 -15.27 -4.18
C LEU A 146 -1.09 -15.12 -5.08
N GLU A 147 -0.95 -13.98 -5.75
CA GLU A 147 0.24 -13.64 -6.53
C GLU A 147 1.50 -13.57 -5.64
N ALA A 148 1.40 -12.92 -4.47
CA ALA A 148 2.48 -12.90 -3.48
C ALA A 148 2.91 -14.30 -3.05
N LEU A 149 1.93 -15.18 -2.75
CA LEU A 149 2.21 -16.56 -2.38
C LEU A 149 2.92 -17.33 -3.50
N PHE A 150 2.44 -17.17 -4.73
CA PHE A 150 3.06 -17.80 -5.90
C PHE A 150 4.52 -17.37 -6.07
N PHE A 151 4.81 -16.06 -5.98
CA PHE A 151 6.18 -15.56 -6.08
C PHE A 151 7.08 -16.01 -4.93
N ALA A 152 6.56 -16.07 -3.70
CA ALA A 152 7.33 -16.56 -2.55
C ALA A 152 7.72 -18.04 -2.71
N VAL A 153 6.76 -18.90 -3.08
CA VAL A 153 7.00 -20.33 -3.31
C VAL A 153 7.95 -20.55 -4.49
N GLY A 154 7.74 -19.83 -5.59
CA GLY A 154 8.62 -19.89 -6.76
C GLY A 154 10.06 -19.46 -6.45
N GLY A 155 10.23 -18.36 -5.70
CA GLY A 155 11.54 -17.85 -5.32
C GLY A 155 12.33 -18.80 -4.42
N VAL A 156 11.68 -19.36 -3.40
CA VAL A 156 12.34 -20.32 -2.48
C VAL A 156 12.64 -21.63 -3.19
N SER A 157 11.71 -22.16 -3.98
CA SER A 157 11.93 -23.43 -4.70
C SER A 157 13.05 -23.31 -5.73
N ALA A 158 13.14 -22.20 -6.47
CA ALA A 158 14.25 -21.95 -7.39
C ALA A 158 15.60 -21.81 -6.66
N SER A 159 15.63 -21.09 -5.53
CA SER A 159 16.84 -20.93 -4.72
C SER A 159 17.34 -22.28 -4.18
N PHE A 160 16.42 -23.12 -3.70
CA PHE A 160 16.75 -24.46 -3.22
C PHE A 160 17.24 -25.38 -4.34
N ALA A 161 16.56 -25.37 -5.50
CA ALA A 161 17.01 -26.14 -6.66
C ALA A 161 18.41 -25.73 -7.13
N GLY A 162 18.71 -24.43 -7.12
CA GLY A 162 20.05 -23.90 -7.43
C GLY A 162 21.11 -24.39 -6.45
N LEU A 163 20.79 -24.43 -5.15
CA LEU A 163 21.68 -24.92 -4.10
C LEU A 163 21.94 -26.43 -4.18
N VAL A 164 20.92 -27.21 -4.57
CA VAL A 164 21.10 -28.64 -4.83
C VAL A 164 21.98 -28.85 -6.07
N ALA A 165 21.77 -28.05 -7.11
CA ALA A 165 22.54 -28.12 -8.35
C ALA A 165 24.02 -27.69 -8.17
N SER A 166 24.33 -26.81 -7.20
CA SER A 166 25.71 -26.42 -6.89
C SER A 166 26.51 -27.50 -6.15
N GLY A 167 25.87 -28.59 -5.70
CA GLY A 167 26.52 -29.68 -4.98
C GLY A 167 26.86 -29.36 -3.51
N GLU A 168 26.52 -28.16 -3.03
CA GLU A 168 26.70 -27.77 -1.62
C GLU A 168 25.75 -28.56 -0.70
N PHE A 169 24.57 -28.93 -1.21
CA PHE A 169 23.64 -29.86 -0.56
C PHE A 169 24.01 -31.32 -0.89
N GLY A 170 25.11 -31.82 -0.30
CA GLY A 170 25.56 -33.19 -0.51
C GLY A 170 26.99 -33.51 -0.05
N ALA A 171 27.82 -32.50 0.22
CA ALA A 171 29.21 -32.69 0.71
C ALA A 171 29.30 -33.08 2.21
N ALA A 172 28.35 -33.89 2.69
CA ALA A 172 28.44 -34.55 4.00
C ALA A 172 29.30 -35.82 3.95
N ASP A 173 29.87 -36.20 2.80
CA ASP A 173 30.85 -37.26 2.69
C ASP A 173 32.27 -36.69 2.79
N GLY A 174 32.64 -36.31 4.03
CA GLY A 174 33.98 -36.36 4.64
C GLY A 174 35.26 -36.12 3.83
N THR A 175 35.21 -35.49 2.66
CA THR A 175 36.38 -35.25 1.81
C THR A 175 36.78 -33.79 1.91
N PRO A 176 38.01 -33.49 2.37
CA PRO A 176 38.48 -32.12 2.41
C PRO A 176 38.60 -31.60 0.97
N GLY A 177 37.91 -30.51 0.66
CA GLY A 177 38.04 -29.83 -0.62
C GLY A 177 39.50 -29.35 -0.84
N PRO A 178 40.00 -29.35 -2.08
CA PRO A 178 41.38 -28.97 -2.34
C PRO A 178 41.53 -27.45 -2.30
N PHE A 179 42.23 -26.98 -1.27
CA PHE A 179 42.83 -25.66 -1.06
C PHE A 179 41.91 -24.43 -0.99
#